data_AF-A0A3A8F2U1-F1
#
_entry.id   AF-A0A3A8F2U1-F1
#
_cell.length_a   1.000
_cell.length_b   1.000
_cell.length_c   1.000
_cell.angle_alpha   90.00
_cell.angle_beta   90.00
_cell.angle_gamma   90.00
#
_symmetry.space_group_name_H-M   'P 1'
#
loop_
_entity.id
_entity.type
_entity.pdbx_description
1 polymer ?
#
loop_
_entity_poly.entity_id
_entity_poly.type
_entity_poly.pdbx_seq_one_letter_code
_entity_poly.pdbx_strand_id
1 'polypeptide(L)'
;MTPDKQQAELLKQTQKKLFAAIFGTPHIALLIAFILVAVSLILAKFLPYEGLFATASSSGMSNYHRWLYDIFVIASIIMGPVLYVLIHRQFKRGEGRQAWREYTRTHAQFKMRRFIKAEAEGKKAILDSWLSEGLVFIMIITVLILMYSVLTPDGSGRRGYFWIQTWWPINASLIGLFYYAIFCLYVRFFALLEIDRQYQLLHAQAERALRKQLEEDEQQLNEDA
;
A
#
# COMPACT_ATOMS: atom_id res chain seq x y z
N MET A 1 -20.69 3.17 -16.45
CA MET A 1 -19.43 3.25 -15.68
C MET A 1 -18.29 2.83 -16.58
N THR A 2 -17.13 3.48 -16.52
CA THR A 2 -15.96 3.05 -17.32
C THR A 2 -15.35 1.75 -16.76
N PRO A 3 -14.73 0.89 -17.59
CA PRO A 3 -14.11 -0.37 -17.15
C PRO A 3 -13.11 -0.18 -16.00
N ASP A 4 -12.36 0.93 -16.02
CA ASP A 4 -11.37 1.28 -15.00
C ASP A 4 -12.02 1.54 -13.61
N LYS A 5 -13.21 2.16 -13.58
CA LYS A 5 -13.92 2.45 -12.32
C LYS A 5 -14.45 1.18 -11.67
N GLN A 6 -15.02 0.27 -12.47
CA GLN A 6 -15.50 -1.03 -11.97
C GLN A 6 -14.36 -1.85 -11.36
N GLN A 7 -13.18 -1.77 -11.99
CA GLN A 7 -12.01 -2.51 -11.52
C GLN A 7 -11.42 -1.92 -10.24
N ALA A 8 -11.34 -0.60 -10.13
CA ALA A 8 -10.93 0.07 -8.89
C ALA A 8 -11.89 -0.26 -7.73
N GLU A 9 -13.18 -0.34 -8.01
CA GLU A 9 -14.18 -0.73 -7.02
C GLU A 9 -14.05 -2.19 -6.59
N LEU A 10 -13.79 -3.09 -7.53
CA LEU A 10 -13.52 -4.50 -7.24
C LEU A 10 -12.28 -4.67 -6.35
N LEU A 11 -11.18 -3.97 -6.65
CA LEU A 11 -9.97 -3.97 -5.80
C LEU A 11 -10.26 -3.47 -4.39
N LYS A 12 -11.05 -2.40 -4.27
CA LYS A 12 -11.46 -1.86 -2.97
C LYS A 12 -12.32 -2.85 -2.19
N GLN A 13 -13.22 -3.56 -2.85
CA GLN A 13 -14.08 -4.56 -2.22
C GLN A 13 -13.27 -5.77 -1.74
N THR A 14 -12.37 -6.32 -2.56
CA THR A 14 -11.54 -7.46 -2.15
C THR A 14 -10.56 -7.10 -1.05
N GLN A 15 -10.02 -5.87 -1.05
CA GLN A 15 -9.23 -5.36 0.07
C GLN A 15 -10.04 -5.27 1.37
N LYS A 16 -11.27 -4.74 1.31
CA LYS A 16 -12.16 -4.69 2.50
C LYS A 16 -12.51 -6.09 3.01
N LYS A 17 -12.81 -7.04 2.12
CA LYS A 17 -13.04 -8.45 2.49
C LYS A 17 -11.81 -9.05 3.16
N LEU A 18 -10.62 -8.81 2.60
CA LEU A 18 -9.36 -9.25 3.19
C LEU A 18 -9.18 -8.69 4.61
N PHE A 19 -9.43 -7.39 4.78
CA PHE A 19 -9.29 -6.74 6.07
C PHE A 19 -10.28 -7.28 7.10
N ALA A 20 -11.54 -7.50 6.70
CA ALA A 20 -12.53 -8.13 7.55
C ALA A 20 -12.14 -9.56 7.96
N ALA A 21 -11.64 -10.37 7.01
CA ALA A 21 -11.24 -11.75 7.28
C ALA A 21 -10.00 -11.85 8.18
N ILE A 22 -9.02 -10.95 8.02
CA ILE A 22 -7.75 -11.02 8.78
C ILE A 22 -7.86 -10.32 10.14
N PHE A 23 -8.54 -9.18 10.19
CA PHE A 23 -8.53 -8.27 11.34
C PHE A 23 -9.92 -8.09 11.99
N GLY A 24 -10.95 -8.76 11.48
CA GLY A 24 -12.32 -8.67 12.00
C GLY A 24 -13.08 -7.40 11.58
N THR A 25 -12.46 -6.48 10.83
CA THR A 25 -13.12 -5.25 10.37
C THR A 25 -12.59 -4.79 9.00
N PRO A 26 -13.45 -4.33 8.09
CA PRO A 26 -13.03 -3.77 6.80
C PRO A 26 -12.33 -2.41 6.92
N HIS A 27 -12.41 -1.77 8.09
CA HIS A 27 -11.88 -0.42 8.34
C HIS A 27 -10.61 -0.40 9.20
N ILE A 28 -9.93 -1.55 9.34
CA ILE A 28 -8.77 -1.69 10.26
C ILE A 28 -7.67 -0.66 10.01
N ALA A 29 -7.33 -0.38 8.75
CA ALA A 29 -6.29 0.58 8.40
C ALA A 29 -6.62 1.99 8.92
N LEU A 30 -7.89 2.38 8.80
CA LEU A 30 -8.38 3.67 9.28
C LEU A 30 -8.39 3.71 10.81
N LEU A 31 -8.85 2.64 11.44
CA LEU A 31 -8.91 2.52 12.90
C LEU A 31 -7.51 2.60 13.52
N ILE A 32 -6.52 1.89 12.96
CA ILE A 32 -5.13 1.96 13.42
C ILE A 32 -4.57 3.37 13.24
N ALA A 33 -4.80 4.01 12.09
CA ALA A 33 -4.36 5.38 11.85
C ALA A 33 -4.93 6.36 12.90
N PHE A 34 -6.24 6.27 13.20
CA PHE A 34 -6.87 7.09 14.23
C PHE A 34 -6.31 6.82 15.63
N ILE A 35 -6.14 5.55 16.00
CA ILE A 35 -5.63 5.17 17.32
C ILE A 35 -4.19 5.69 17.50
N LEU A 36 -3.32 5.51 16.50
CA LEU A 36 -1.93 5.95 16.60
C LEU A 36 -1.81 7.48 16.69
N VAL A 37 -2.61 8.21 15.93
CA VAL A 37 -2.68 9.68 16.04
C VAL A 37 -3.22 10.08 17.40
N ALA A 38 -4.33 9.49 17.87
CA ALA A 38 -4.93 9.81 19.16
C ALA A 38 -3.96 9.56 20.32
N VAL A 39 -3.26 8.43 20.32
CA VAL A 39 -2.22 8.10 21.32
C VAL A 39 -1.12 9.15 21.31
N SER A 40 -0.62 9.54 20.12
CA SER A 40 0.41 10.56 20.00
C SER A 40 -0.04 11.90 20.58
N LEU A 41 -1.28 12.31 20.34
CA LEU A 41 -1.85 13.55 20.87
C LEU A 41 -2.09 13.51 22.38
N ILE A 42 -2.53 12.37 22.91
CA ILE A 42 -2.70 12.16 24.36
C ILE A 42 -1.33 12.27 25.04
N LEU A 43 -0.31 11.56 24.54
CA LEU A 43 1.04 11.61 25.08
C LEU A 43 1.61 13.04 25.00
N ALA A 44 1.41 13.73 23.89
CA ALA A 44 1.81 15.13 23.75
C ALA A 44 1.15 16.09 24.73
N LYS A 45 -0.08 15.81 25.16
CA LYS A 45 -0.79 16.65 26.13
C LYS A 45 -0.25 16.48 27.54
N PHE A 46 0.16 15.26 27.91
CA PHE A 46 0.47 14.91 29.30
C PHE A 46 1.96 14.73 29.60
N LEU A 47 2.79 14.43 28.59
CA LEU A 47 4.20 14.10 28.78
C LEU A 47 5.09 15.05 27.97
N PRO A 48 5.89 15.90 28.62
CA PRO A 48 6.92 16.66 27.92
C PRO A 48 7.96 15.68 27.36
N TYR A 49 8.40 15.94 26.13
CA TYR A 49 9.26 15.05 25.39
C TYR A 49 10.27 15.83 24.56
N GLU A 50 11.52 15.37 24.58
CA GLU A 50 12.63 16.05 23.91
C GLU A 50 12.81 15.58 22.46
N GLY A 51 12.19 14.47 22.08
CA GLY A 51 12.38 13.84 20.78
C GLY A 51 13.54 12.83 20.81
N LEU A 52 13.33 11.69 20.16
CA LEU A 52 14.29 10.61 19.96
C LEU A 52 15.13 10.83 18.69
N PHE A 53 14.52 11.33 17.63
CA PHE A 53 15.18 11.55 16.35
C PHE A 53 15.62 13.00 16.18
N ALA A 54 16.70 13.23 15.43
CA ALA A 54 17.29 14.56 15.20
C ALA A 54 16.25 15.60 14.71
N THR A 55 15.32 15.14 13.88
CA THR A 55 14.15 15.89 13.40
C THR A 55 13.27 16.38 14.56
N ALA A 56 12.91 15.50 15.51
CA ALA A 56 12.09 15.85 16.68
C ALA A 56 12.84 16.70 17.72
N SER A 57 14.15 16.51 17.87
CA SER A 57 14.96 17.24 18.84
C SER A 57 15.29 18.69 18.45
N SER A 58 14.77 19.18 17.32
CA SER A 58 15.03 20.54 16.83
C SER A 58 14.52 21.63 17.79
N SER A 59 15.34 22.66 17.99
CA SER A 59 15.06 23.83 18.82
C SER A 59 14.02 24.73 18.14
N GLY A 60 12.75 24.48 18.42
CA GLY A 60 11.61 25.17 17.80
C GLY A 60 10.40 24.26 17.57
N MET A 61 10.57 22.95 17.73
CA MET A 61 9.50 21.97 17.56
C MET A 61 8.64 21.87 18.82
N SER A 62 7.31 21.96 18.66
CA SER A 62 6.40 21.81 19.79
C SER A 62 6.33 20.36 20.28
N ASN A 63 5.94 20.17 21.55
CA ASN A 63 5.80 18.84 22.13
C ASN A 63 4.89 17.91 21.31
N TYR A 64 3.83 18.47 20.70
CA TYR A 64 2.93 17.74 19.81
C TYR A 64 3.62 17.21 18.56
N HIS A 65 4.46 18.03 17.93
CA HIS A 65 5.17 17.60 16.73
C HIS A 65 6.17 16.49 17.04
N ARG A 66 6.84 16.55 18.19
CA ARG A 66 7.81 15.52 18.63
C ARG A 66 7.14 14.16 18.79
N TRP A 67 6.05 14.11 19.56
CA TRP A 67 5.30 12.87 19.77
C TRP A 67 4.67 12.35 18.48
N LEU A 68 4.06 13.22 17.67
CA LEU A 68 3.47 12.82 16.40
C LEU A 68 4.50 12.18 15.47
N TYR A 69 5.70 12.76 15.37
CA TYR A 69 6.74 12.26 14.48
C TYR A 69 7.39 10.97 14.98
N ASP A 70 7.84 10.93 16.24
CA ASP A 70 8.60 9.78 16.73
C ASP A 70 7.73 8.53 16.82
N ILE A 71 6.48 8.68 17.27
CA ILE A 71 5.50 7.58 17.23
C ILE A 71 5.21 7.17 15.80
N PHE A 72 5.09 8.11 14.85
CA PHE A 72 4.93 7.80 13.43
C PHE A 72 6.05 6.94 12.86
N VAL A 73 7.30 7.34 13.08
CA VAL A 73 8.46 6.57 12.59
C VAL A 73 8.50 5.20 13.24
N ILE A 74 8.44 5.13 14.57
CA ILE A 74 8.53 3.88 15.33
C ILE A 74 7.40 2.93 14.94
N ALA A 75 6.15 3.41 14.96
CA ALA A 75 4.99 2.59 14.63
C ALA A 75 5.01 2.14 13.17
N SER A 76 5.44 2.98 12.22
CA SER A 76 5.53 2.62 10.80
C SER A 76 6.58 1.53 10.53
N ILE A 77 7.69 1.54 11.26
CA ILE A 77 8.71 0.48 11.19
C ILE A 77 8.18 -0.83 11.79
N ILE A 78 7.56 -0.76 12.98
CA ILE A 78 7.01 -1.94 13.68
C ILE A 78 5.79 -2.53 12.95
N MET A 79 5.03 -1.70 12.25
CA MET A 79 3.82 -2.11 11.53
C MET A 79 4.09 -3.22 10.51
N GLY A 80 5.22 -3.17 9.79
CA GLY A 80 5.59 -4.20 8.81
C GLY A 80 5.66 -5.61 9.43
N PRO A 81 6.56 -5.86 10.39
CA PRO A 81 6.64 -7.15 11.08
C PRO A 81 5.33 -7.60 11.74
N VAL A 82 4.60 -6.69 12.38
CA VAL A 82 3.31 -7.01 13.02
C VAL A 82 2.29 -7.49 11.99
N LEU A 83 2.13 -6.76 10.88
CA LEU A 83 1.21 -7.14 9.81
C LEU A 83 1.62 -8.47 9.17
N TYR A 84 2.91 -8.69 8.94
CA TYR A 84 3.40 -9.96 8.41
C TYR A 84 2.95 -11.14 9.29
N VAL A 85 3.17 -11.06 10.60
CA VAL A 85 2.78 -12.11 11.56
C VAL A 85 1.27 -12.30 11.59
N LEU A 86 0.49 -11.21 11.64
CA LEU A 86 -0.97 -11.29 11.71
C LEU A 86 -1.57 -11.93 10.44
N ILE A 87 -1.10 -11.51 9.26
CA ILE A 87 -1.55 -12.08 7.98
C ILE A 87 -1.21 -13.57 7.91
N HIS A 88 0.03 -13.95 8.24
CA HIS A 88 0.46 -15.36 8.20
C HIS A 88 -0.30 -16.25 9.19
N ARG A 89 -0.62 -15.73 10.39
CA ARG A 89 -1.46 -16.47 11.36
C ARG A 89 -2.84 -16.77 10.79
N GLN A 90 -3.43 -15.85 10.04
CA GLN A 90 -4.77 -16.01 9.49
C GLN A 90 -4.81 -16.97 8.30
N PHE A 91 -3.68 -17.30 7.66
CA PHE A 91 -3.64 -18.38 6.65
C PHE A 91 -3.88 -19.77 7.24
N LYS A 92 -3.72 -19.94 8.56
CA LYS A 92 -4.13 -21.17 9.24
C LYS A 92 -5.65 -21.31 9.33
N ARG A 93 -6.40 -20.21 9.19
CA ARG A 93 -7.86 -20.20 9.14
C ARG A 93 -8.31 -20.21 7.67
N GLY A 94 -9.28 -21.06 7.33
CA GLY A 94 -9.75 -21.24 5.95
C GLY A 94 -10.22 -19.93 5.30
N GLU A 95 -10.96 -19.12 6.03
CA GLU A 95 -11.51 -17.83 5.57
C GLU A 95 -10.43 -16.80 5.22
N GLY A 96 -9.40 -16.65 6.06
CA GLY A 96 -8.28 -15.73 5.81
C GLY A 96 -7.50 -16.11 4.55
N ARG A 97 -7.28 -17.42 4.34
CA ARG A 97 -6.62 -17.92 3.13
C ARG A 97 -7.46 -17.72 1.87
N GLN A 98 -8.78 -17.89 1.95
CA GLN A 98 -9.68 -17.66 0.83
C GLN A 98 -9.73 -16.18 0.44
N ALA A 99 -9.89 -15.28 1.42
CA ALA A 99 -9.89 -13.84 1.18
C ALA A 99 -8.54 -13.36 0.60
N TRP A 100 -7.42 -13.93 1.06
CA TRP A 100 -6.10 -13.67 0.50
C TRP A 100 -6.00 -14.09 -0.97
N ARG A 101 -6.47 -15.29 -1.32
CA ARG A 101 -6.48 -15.77 -2.71
C ARG A 101 -7.36 -14.90 -3.62
N GLU A 102 -8.53 -14.48 -3.13
CA GLU A 102 -9.41 -13.56 -3.88
C GLU A 102 -8.69 -12.23 -4.14
N TYR A 103 -8.10 -11.65 -3.09
CA TYR A 103 -7.32 -10.42 -3.18
C TYR A 103 -6.16 -10.54 -4.19
N THR A 104 -5.32 -11.57 -4.07
CA THR A 104 -4.15 -11.73 -4.95
C THR A 104 -4.57 -11.98 -6.41
N ARG A 105 -5.62 -12.78 -6.63
CA ARG A 105 -6.15 -13.04 -7.98
C ARG A 105 -6.69 -11.77 -8.63
N THR A 106 -7.49 -10.97 -7.93
CA THR A 106 -8.02 -9.72 -8.48
C THR A 106 -6.90 -8.73 -8.82
N HIS A 107 -5.89 -8.63 -7.97
CA HIS A 107 -4.74 -7.79 -8.26
C HIS A 107 -3.88 -8.32 -9.43
N ALA A 108 -3.77 -9.64 -9.61
CA ALA A 108 -3.10 -10.23 -10.76
C ALA A 108 -3.85 -9.93 -12.07
N GLN A 109 -5.18 -10.02 -12.05
CA GLN A 109 -6.04 -9.63 -13.18
C GLN A 109 -5.88 -8.14 -13.51
N PHE A 110 -5.73 -7.28 -12.50
CA PHE A 110 -5.40 -5.87 -12.70
C PHE A 110 -4.03 -5.65 -13.34
N LYS A 111 -3.01 -6.35 -12.87
CA LYS A 111 -1.68 -6.32 -13.46
C LYS A 111 -1.72 -6.74 -14.94
N MET A 112 -2.43 -7.82 -15.28
CA MET A 112 -2.59 -8.31 -16.65
C MET A 112 -3.26 -7.30 -17.58
N ARG A 113 -4.40 -6.72 -17.17
CA ARG A 113 -5.09 -5.70 -17.99
C ARG A 113 -4.24 -4.46 -18.21
N ARG A 114 -3.50 -4.02 -17.19
CA ARG A 114 -2.58 -2.89 -17.30
C ARG A 114 -1.52 -3.12 -18.36
N PHE A 115 -0.99 -4.34 -18.46
CA PHE A 115 0.01 -4.68 -19.48
C PHE A 115 -0.57 -4.82 -20.88
N ILE A 116 -1.72 -5.50 -21.02
CA ILE A 116 -2.42 -5.58 -22.32
C ILE A 116 -2.72 -4.17 -22.85
N LYS A 117 -3.16 -3.25 -21.98
CA LYS A 117 -3.40 -1.86 -22.35
C LYS A 117 -2.11 -1.13 -22.74
N ALA A 118 -1.01 -1.34 -22.01
CA ALA A 118 0.28 -0.73 -22.35
C ALA A 118 0.80 -1.22 -23.70
N GLU A 119 0.68 -2.52 -23.97
CA GLU A 119 1.06 -3.15 -25.24
C GLU A 119 0.21 -2.64 -26.41
N ALA A 120 -1.11 -2.53 -26.23
CA ALA A 120 -2.01 -1.93 -27.23
C ALA A 120 -1.68 -0.47 -27.53
N GLU A 121 -1.12 0.27 -26.55
CA GLU A 121 -0.65 1.65 -26.72
C GLU A 121 0.80 1.73 -27.22
N GLY A 122 1.46 0.60 -27.53
CA GLY A 122 2.86 0.54 -27.97
C GLY A 122 3.88 0.92 -26.89
N LYS A 123 3.48 0.94 -25.62
CA LYS A 123 4.31 1.34 -24.47
C LYS A 123 4.91 0.12 -23.78
N LYS A 124 6.14 0.26 -23.29
CA LYS A 124 6.76 -0.77 -22.45
C LYS A 124 6.00 -0.93 -21.13
N ALA A 125 5.72 -2.18 -20.77
CA ALA A 125 5.18 -2.57 -19.48
C ALA A 125 6.18 -2.24 -18.36
N ILE A 126 5.91 -1.18 -17.58
CA ILE A 126 6.73 -0.82 -16.41
C ILE A 126 6.28 -1.67 -15.21
N LEU A 127 7.22 -2.13 -14.37
CA LEU A 127 6.98 -2.97 -13.19
C LEU A 127 6.45 -4.37 -13.54
N ASP A 128 7.13 -5.07 -14.45
CA ASP A 128 6.78 -6.42 -14.90
C ASP A 128 7.04 -7.48 -13.83
N SER A 129 8.12 -7.32 -13.07
CA SER A 129 8.64 -8.29 -12.13
C SER A 129 8.29 -7.95 -10.69
N TRP A 130 8.08 -8.97 -9.87
CA TRP A 130 7.84 -8.82 -8.44
C TRP A 130 8.98 -8.09 -7.71
N LEU A 131 10.23 -8.25 -8.17
CA LEU A 131 11.40 -7.56 -7.61
C LEU A 131 11.31 -6.05 -7.83
N SER A 132 11.02 -5.62 -9.07
CA SER A 132 10.92 -4.20 -9.40
C SER A 132 9.74 -3.52 -8.68
N GLU A 133 8.58 -4.20 -8.60
CA GLU A 133 7.44 -3.75 -7.78
C GLU A 133 7.83 -3.64 -6.30
N GLY A 134 8.50 -4.66 -5.77
CA GLY A 134 8.95 -4.70 -4.37
C GLY A 134 9.87 -3.55 -4.01
N LEU A 135 10.86 -3.26 -4.85
CA LEU A 135 11.77 -2.13 -4.66
C LEU A 135 11.03 -0.79 -4.67
N VAL A 136 10.06 -0.61 -5.56
CA VAL A 136 9.23 0.61 -5.60
C VAL A 136 8.37 0.74 -4.34
N PHE A 137 7.76 -0.34 -3.85
CA PHE A 137 6.99 -0.29 -2.61
C PHE A 137 7.86 0.06 -1.40
N ILE A 138 9.05 -0.54 -1.28
CA ILE A 138 10.02 -0.22 -0.21
C ILE A 138 10.47 1.25 -0.31
N MET A 139 10.74 1.72 -1.53
CA MET A 139 11.12 3.12 -1.76
C MET A 139 10.01 4.06 -1.32
N ILE A 140 8.76 3.82 -1.73
CA ILE A 140 7.60 4.65 -1.35
C ILE A 140 7.40 4.63 0.16
N ILE A 141 7.45 3.46 0.81
CA ILE A 141 7.32 3.36 2.28
C ILE A 141 8.42 4.16 2.97
N THR A 142 9.68 3.98 2.54
CA THR A 142 10.83 4.72 3.08
C THR A 142 10.65 6.22 2.89
N VAL A 143 10.27 6.68 1.70
CA VAL A 143 10.02 8.10 1.43
C VAL A 143 8.88 8.62 2.31
N LEU A 144 7.78 7.89 2.48
CA LEU A 144 6.67 8.32 3.34
C LEU A 144 7.10 8.44 4.82
N ILE A 145 7.93 7.52 5.31
CA ILE A 145 8.47 7.57 6.68
C ILE A 145 9.44 8.76 6.83
N LEU A 146 10.31 8.98 5.85
CA LEU A 146 11.35 10.01 5.87
C LEU A 146 10.88 11.40 5.42
N MET A 147 9.69 11.52 4.81
CA MET A 147 9.21 12.79 4.25
C MET A 147 9.18 13.89 5.31
N TYR A 148 8.89 13.52 6.56
CA TYR A 148 8.89 14.46 7.67
C TYR A 148 10.30 14.94 8.08
N SER A 149 11.35 14.15 7.84
CA SER A 149 12.76 14.54 8.05
C SER A 149 13.23 15.58 7.05
N VAL A 150 12.67 15.58 5.83
CA VAL A 150 12.97 16.57 4.78
C VAL A 150 12.15 17.85 5.00
N LEU A 151 11.00 17.73 5.67
CA LEU A 151 10.11 18.84 5.97
C LEU A 151 10.43 19.54 7.30
N THR A 152 11.48 19.16 8.05
CA THR A 152 11.91 19.93 9.21
C THR A 152 12.74 21.15 8.80
N PRO A 153 12.39 22.36 9.31
CA PRO A 153 13.20 23.55 9.04
C PRO A 153 14.56 23.43 9.74
N ASP A 154 15.63 23.53 8.96
CA ASP A 154 16.95 23.84 9.49
C ASP A 154 16.94 25.23 10.13
N GLY A 155 17.64 25.40 11.25
CA GLY A 155 17.67 26.63 12.05
C GLY A 155 18.12 27.90 11.29
N SER A 156 18.56 27.78 10.04
CA SER A 156 18.94 28.88 9.14
C SER A 156 17.83 29.31 8.14
N GLY A 157 16.73 28.55 8.03
CA GLY A 157 15.65 28.78 7.06
C GLY A 157 14.63 29.82 7.49
N ARG A 158 14.96 31.10 7.33
CA ARG A 158 14.06 32.25 7.56
C ARG A 158 12.80 32.21 6.66
N ARG A 159 11.63 32.34 7.30
CA ARG A 159 10.40 33.00 6.82
C ARG A 159 9.81 32.52 5.47
N GLY A 160 8.99 31.46 5.50
CA GLY A 160 8.10 31.15 4.37
C GLY A 160 7.08 30.04 4.61
N TYR A 161 7.44 29.00 5.37
CA TYR A 161 6.61 27.79 5.59
C TYR A 161 5.95 27.72 6.98
N PHE A 162 5.77 28.88 7.63
CA PHE A 162 5.37 28.98 9.05
C PHE A 162 3.99 28.40 9.37
N TRP A 163 3.12 28.15 8.38
CA TRP A 163 1.74 27.68 8.64
C TRP A 163 1.57 26.15 8.60
N ILE A 164 2.27 25.44 7.72
CA ILE A 164 2.16 23.96 7.60
C ILE A 164 3.06 23.25 8.62
N GLN A 165 4.20 23.83 8.98
CA GLN A 165 5.13 23.26 9.98
C GLN A 165 4.76 23.58 11.44
N THR A 166 3.96 24.63 11.69
CA THR A 166 3.64 25.07 13.06
C THR A 166 2.28 24.57 13.55
N TRP A 167 1.37 24.18 12.65
CA TRP A 167 0.02 23.74 13.04
C TRP A 167 -0.07 22.21 13.13
N TRP A 168 0.15 21.72 14.35
CA TRP A 168 0.09 20.30 14.69
C TRP A 168 -1.20 19.57 14.23
N PRO A 169 -2.39 20.20 14.11
CA PRO A 169 -3.59 19.50 13.63
C PRO A 169 -3.52 19.08 12.14
N ILE A 170 -2.92 19.90 11.27
CA ILE A 170 -2.68 19.52 9.86
C ILE A 170 -1.69 18.36 9.81
N ASN A 171 -0.62 18.44 10.61
CA ASN A 171 0.38 17.38 10.69
C ASN A 171 -0.22 16.06 11.19
N ALA A 172 -1.08 16.11 12.22
CA ALA A 172 -1.80 14.94 12.71
C ALA A 172 -2.70 14.31 11.63
N SER A 173 -3.37 15.13 10.82
CA SER A 173 -4.22 14.66 9.72
C SER A 173 -3.40 14.00 8.60
N LEU A 174 -2.28 14.62 8.21
CA LEU A 174 -1.36 14.05 7.21
C LEU A 174 -0.71 12.76 7.70
N ILE A 175 -0.27 12.71 8.96
CA ILE A 175 0.28 11.49 9.58
C ILE A 175 -0.77 10.38 9.62
N GLY A 176 -2.04 10.70 9.91
CA GLY A 176 -3.15 9.75 9.80
C GLY A 176 -3.29 9.18 8.39
N LEU A 177 -3.21 10.02 7.36
CA LEU A 177 -3.22 9.58 5.95
C LEU A 177 -2.03 8.67 5.64
N PHE A 178 -0.83 9.01 6.13
CA PHE A 178 0.36 8.20 5.90
C PHE A 178 0.31 6.86 6.61
N TYR A 179 -0.19 6.79 7.85
CA TYR A 179 -0.43 5.50 8.50
C TYR A 179 -1.37 4.62 7.68
N TYR A 180 -2.47 5.18 7.18
CA TYR A 180 -3.40 4.44 6.32
C TYR A 180 -2.71 3.95 5.04
N ALA A 181 -1.94 4.83 4.38
CA ALA A 181 -1.22 4.50 3.16
C ALA A 181 -0.16 3.42 3.40
N ILE A 182 0.71 3.60 4.40
CA ILE A 182 1.76 2.65 4.78
C ILE A 182 1.17 1.28 5.12
N PHE A 183 0.07 1.24 5.87
CA PHE A 183 -0.65 0.00 6.15
C PHE A 183 -1.03 -0.73 4.86
N CYS A 184 -1.69 -0.02 3.93
CA CYS A 184 -2.11 -0.61 2.66
C CYS A 184 -0.92 -1.04 1.79
N LEU A 185 0.16 -0.26 1.80
CA LEU A 185 1.39 -0.57 1.07
C LEU A 185 2.08 -1.82 1.62
N TYR A 186 2.13 -2.01 2.94
CA TYR A 186 2.66 -3.24 3.53
C TYR A 186 1.85 -4.47 3.15
N VAL A 187 0.51 -4.40 3.23
CA VAL A 187 -0.35 -5.51 2.79
C VAL A 187 -0.11 -5.83 1.32
N ARG A 188 -0.04 -4.80 0.47
CA ARG A 188 0.27 -4.95 -0.96
C ARG A 188 1.65 -5.56 -1.18
N PHE A 189 2.66 -5.10 -0.42
CA PHE A 189 4.04 -5.59 -0.49
C PHE A 189 4.12 -7.08 -0.15
N PHE A 190 3.47 -7.53 0.92
CA PHE A 190 3.45 -8.96 1.29
C PHE A 190 2.72 -9.84 0.27
N ALA A 191 1.83 -9.26 -0.53
CA ALA A 191 1.08 -9.98 -1.53
C ALA A 191 1.79 -10.08 -2.89
N LEU A 192 2.90 -9.36 -3.10
CA LEU A 192 3.59 -9.25 -4.39
C LEU A 192 3.92 -10.58 -5.05
N LEU A 193 4.59 -11.47 -4.31
CA LEU A 193 5.07 -12.73 -4.86
C LEU A 193 3.91 -13.63 -5.31
N GLU A 194 2.84 -13.68 -4.51
CA GLU A 194 1.65 -14.47 -4.87
C GLU A 194 0.90 -13.82 -6.04
N ILE A 195 0.86 -12.49 -6.11
CA ILE A 195 0.23 -11.77 -7.22
C ILE A 195 0.98 -12.01 -8.52
N ASP A 196 2.30 -11.99 -8.47
CA ASP A 196 3.14 -12.31 -9.62
C ASP A 196 2.94 -13.75 -10.07
N ARG A 197 2.91 -14.70 -9.12
CA ARG A 197 2.60 -16.11 -9.42
C ARG A 197 1.23 -16.28 -10.09
N GLN A 198 0.20 -15.63 -9.56
CA GLN A 198 -1.14 -15.67 -10.16
C GLN A 198 -1.18 -14.99 -11.53
N TYR A 199 -0.41 -13.91 -11.72
CA TYR A 199 -0.27 -13.24 -13.00
C TYR A 199 0.36 -14.15 -14.06
N GLN A 200 1.45 -14.85 -13.74
CA GLN A 200 2.10 -15.80 -14.65
C GLN A 200 1.15 -16.96 -15.03
N LEU A 201 0.36 -17.45 -14.08
CA LEU A 201 -0.64 -18.49 -14.34
C LEU A 201 -1.73 -18.00 -15.31
N LEU A 202 -2.23 -16.77 -15.10
CA LEU A 202 -3.24 -16.16 -15.98
C LEU A 202 -2.68 -15.93 -17.39
N HIS A 203 -1.42 -15.50 -17.50
CA HIS A 203 -0.74 -15.31 -18.78
C HIS A 203 -0.62 -16.63 -19.54
N ALA A 204 -0.11 -17.68 -18.89
CA ALA A 204 0.02 -19.01 -19.49
C ALA A 204 -1.33 -19.61 -19.91
N GLN A 205 -2.41 -19.33 -19.18
CA GLN A 205 -3.76 -19.77 -19.55
C GLN A 205 -4.27 -19.03 -20.79
N ALA A 206 -4.02 -17.72 -20.89
CA ALA A 206 -4.42 -16.92 -22.04
C ALA A 206 -3.68 -17.34 -23.31
N GLU A 207 -2.38 -17.60 -23.24
CA GLU A 207 -1.61 -18.12 -24.38
C GLU A 207 -2.14 -19.47 -24.87
N ARG A 208 -2.49 -20.38 -23.95
CA ARG A 208 -3.06 -21.68 -24.31
C ARG A 208 -4.44 -21.54 -24.96
N ALA A 209 -5.27 -20.63 -24.45
CA ALA A 209 -6.58 -20.37 -25.03
C ALA A 209 -6.45 -19.80 -26.45
N LEU A 210 -5.53 -18.86 -26.67
CA LEU A 210 -5.26 -18.30 -27.98
C LEU A 210 -4.78 -19.35 -28.98
N ARG A 211 -3.85 -20.23 -28.57
CA ARG A 211 -3.37 -21.32 -29.43
C ARG A 211 -4.49 -22.27 -29.85
N LYS A 212 -5.37 -22.63 -28.92
CA LYS A 212 -6.54 -23.48 -29.25
C LYS A 212 -7.49 -22.80 -30.22
N GLN A 213 -7.74 -21.50 -30.06
CA GLN A 213 -8.57 -20.75 -31.00
C GLN A 213 -7.96 -20.72 -32.39
N LEU A 214 -6.65 -20.50 -32.51
CA LEU A 214 -5.95 -20.52 -33.80
C LEU A 214 -6.02 -21.91 -34.46
N GLU A 215 -5.87 -23.00 -33.68
CA GLU A 215 -6.02 -24.37 -34.18
C GLU A 215 -7.46 -24.66 -34.65
N GLU A 216 -8.47 -24.16 -33.94
CA GLU A 216 -9.89 -24.27 -34.33
C GLU A 216 -10.20 -23.45 -35.60
N ASP A 217 -9.68 -22.23 -35.70
CA ASP A 217 -9.85 -21.36 -36.86
C ASP A 217 -9.16 -21.95 -38.11
N GLU A 218 -7.96 -22.54 -37.97
CA GLU A 218 -7.28 -23.24 -39.07
C GLU A 218 -8.02 -24.50 -39.52
N GLN A 219 -8.65 -25.24 -38.60
CA GLN A 219 -9.46 -26.41 -38.93
C GLN A 219 -10.72 -26.02 -39.71
N GLN A 220 -11.42 -24.97 -39.28
CA GLN A 220 -12.59 -24.44 -40.00
C GLN A 220 -12.22 -23.94 -41.39
N LEU A 221 -11.09 -23.23 -41.53
CA LEU A 221 -10.64 -22.74 -42.83
C LEU A 221 -10.32 -23.87 -43.83
N ASN A 222 -9.86 -25.02 -43.32
CA ASN A 222 -9.57 -26.20 -44.13
C ASN A 222 -10.82 -27.05 -44.44
N GLU A 223 -11.89 -26.96 -43.64
CA GLU A 223 -13.18 -27.59 -43.91
C GLU A 223 -14.02 -26.80 -44.92
N ASP A 224 -13.85 -25.48 -44.97
CA ASP A 224 -14.56 -24.56 -45.88
C ASP A 224 -13.88 -24.40 -47.26
N ALA A 225 -12.70 -25.00 -47.48
CA ALA A 225 -11.91 -24.94 -48.72
C ALA A 225 -12.06 -26.19 -49.60
#